data_AF-A0A517RE49-F1
#
_entry.id   AF-A0A517RE49-F1
#
_cell.length_a   1.000
_cell.length_b   1.000
_cell.length_c   1.000
_cell.angle_alpha   90.00
_cell.angle_beta   90.00
_cell.angle_gamma   90.00
#
_symmetry.space_group_name_H-M   'P 1'
#
loop_
_entity.id
_entity.type
_entity.pdbx_description
1 polymer ?
#
loop_
_entity_poly.entity_id
_entity_poly.type
_entity_poly.pdbx_seq_one_letter_code
_entity_poly.pdbx_strand_id
1 'polypeptide(L)'
;MSTIAHKEELPKGLPFLGNSMLFLGLGILALSLTGTEWLPFNMPRSWYQSPAIWQLLALCLSCGGVAVLKQVSSTEMKHAERNHVSQKKEDWMPEEQGQRFQTLFVYTKENCPLCEEAAEILEDYAAYLPPADFVDIYSDPALVEQFGTCVPVVAFDGKIRFRGRINEVLLRRLIAASPVTKAVGATQSGCGCNKQSCGCKRPTSQLESNGCGNNCRCA
;
A
#
# COMPACT_ATOMS: atom_id res chain seq x y z
N MET A 1 15.31 -14.94 -21.66
CA MET A 1 15.85 -13.60 -21.95
C MET A 1 15.06 -12.61 -21.11
N SER A 2 15.44 -12.47 -19.85
CA SER A 2 14.78 -11.58 -18.90
C SER A 2 15.50 -10.25 -18.98
N THR A 3 14.86 -9.25 -19.58
CA THR A 3 15.30 -7.87 -19.53
C THR A 3 15.17 -7.39 -18.09
N ILE A 4 16.30 -7.44 -17.38
CA ILE A 4 16.46 -6.81 -16.06
C ILE A 4 16.23 -5.31 -16.29
N ALA A 5 15.03 -4.85 -15.95
CA ALA A 5 14.74 -3.45 -15.77
C ALA A 5 15.67 -2.94 -14.65
N HIS A 6 16.78 -2.32 -15.04
CA HIS A 6 17.59 -1.52 -14.15
C HIS A 6 16.70 -0.42 -13.61
N LYS A 7 16.15 -0.65 -12.41
CA LYS A 7 15.57 0.38 -11.58
C LYS A 7 16.70 1.38 -11.35
N GLU A 8 16.64 2.51 -12.04
CA GLU A 8 17.60 3.59 -11.88
C GLU A 8 17.43 4.17 -10.48
N GLU A 9 18.08 3.52 -9.51
CA GLU A 9 18.25 4.02 -8.16
C GLU A 9 19.01 5.35 -8.28
N LEU A 10 18.26 6.44 -8.10
CA LEU A 10 18.76 7.80 -8.22
C LEU A 10 20.03 7.93 -7.34
N PRO A 11 21.17 8.38 -7.90
CA PRO A 11 22.42 8.43 -7.14
C PRO A 11 22.22 9.35 -5.92
N LYS A 12 22.55 8.84 -4.73
CA LYS A 12 22.32 9.49 -3.42
C LYS A 12 22.90 10.92 -3.30
N GLY A 13 23.75 11.34 -4.23
CA GLY A 13 24.33 12.70 -4.30
C GLY A 13 23.58 13.71 -5.18
N LEU A 14 22.55 13.30 -5.93
CA LEU A 14 21.82 14.19 -6.85
C LEU A 14 21.11 15.39 -6.17
N PRO A 15 20.44 15.24 -5.00
CA PRO A 15 19.88 16.40 -4.30
C PRO A 15 20.96 17.37 -3.81
N PHE A 16 22.10 16.84 -3.35
CA PHE A 16 23.23 17.64 -2.90
C PHE A 16 23.85 18.43 -4.07
N LEU A 17 23.98 17.79 -5.24
CA LEU A 17 24.46 18.42 -6.47
C LEU A 17 23.53 19.54 -6.94
N GLY A 18 22.21 19.28 -6.96
CA GLY A 18 21.21 20.28 -7.36
C GLY A 18 21.21 21.51 -6.46
N ASN A 19 21.28 21.30 -5.14
CA ASN A 19 21.35 22.39 -4.17
C ASN A 19 22.66 23.18 -4.30
N SER A 20 23.79 22.48 -4.46
CA SER A 20 25.11 23.09 -4.67
C SER A 20 25.16 23.96 -5.94
N MET A 21 24.64 23.45 -7.07
CA MET A 21 24.55 24.22 -8.31
C MET A 21 23.67 25.46 -8.19
N LEU A 22 22.52 25.36 -7.50
CA LEU A 22 21.60 26.49 -7.30
C LEU A 22 22.26 27.59 -6.46
N PHE A 23 22.87 27.24 -5.33
CA PHE A 23 23.54 28.21 -4.46
C PHE A 23 24.75 28.86 -5.14
N LEU A 24 25.54 28.10 -5.90
CA LEU A 24 26.64 28.65 -6.69
C LEU A 24 26.15 29.63 -7.77
N GLY A 25 25.09 29.28 -8.51
CA GLY A 25 24.49 30.16 -9.50
C GLY A 25 23.93 31.45 -8.89
N LEU A 26 23.16 31.34 -7.80
CA LEU A 26 22.60 32.49 -7.09
C LEU A 26 23.69 33.40 -6.51
N GLY A 27 24.77 32.82 -5.97
CA GLY A 27 25.90 33.56 -5.42
C GLY A 27 26.63 34.38 -6.49
N ILE A 28 26.90 33.80 -7.67
CA ILE A 28 27.51 34.52 -8.80
C ILE A 28 26.58 35.64 -9.29
N LEU A 29 25.27 35.37 -9.40
CA LEU A 29 24.28 36.38 -9.79
C LEU A 29 24.22 37.54 -8.78
N ALA A 30 24.22 37.23 -7.48
CA ALA A 30 24.20 38.23 -6.42
C ALA A 30 25.46 39.10 -6.40
N LEU A 31 26.65 38.51 -6.56
CA LEU A 31 27.92 39.25 -6.67
C LEU A 31 27.97 40.13 -7.91
N SER A 32 27.34 39.72 -9.01
CA SER A 32 27.24 40.53 -10.22
C SER A 32 26.34 41.76 -10.02
N LEU A 33 25.34 41.71 -9.13
CA LEU A 33 24.38 42.79 -8.89
C LEU A 33 24.81 43.75 -7.78
N THR A 34 25.42 43.21 -6.72
CA THR A 34 25.79 43.98 -5.50
C THR A 34 27.17 44.62 -5.58
N GLY A 35 27.97 44.25 -6.59
CA GLY A 35 29.35 44.70 -6.71
C GLY A 35 30.28 43.93 -5.77
N THR A 36 31.58 44.11 -5.97
CA THR A 36 32.64 43.34 -5.28
C THR A 36 33.41 44.18 -4.26
N GLU A 37 32.93 45.39 -3.95
CA GLU A 37 33.63 46.38 -3.11
C GLU A 37 33.84 45.95 -1.65
N TRP A 38 33.06 44.97 -1.19
CA TRP A 38 33.13 44.42 0.16
C TRP A 38 34.06 43.18 0.28
N LEU A 39 34.55 42.62 -0.83
CA LEU A 39 35.36 41.39 -0.79
C LEU A 39 36.84 41.67 -0.46
N PRO A 40 37.48 40.87 0.41
CA PRO A 40 38.89 41.03 0.77
C PRO A 40 39.87 40.52 -0.31
N PHE A 41 39.37 40.06 -1.46
CA PHE A 41 40.14 39.50 -2.57
C PHE A 41 39.73 40.10 -3.92
N ASN A 42 40.70 40.21 -4.83
CA ASN A 42 40.47 40.74 -6.17
C ASN A 42 39.84 39.69 -7.10
N MET A 43 38.80 40.09 -7.83
CA MET A 43 38.18 39.23 -8.84
C MET A 43 39.05 39.07 -10.10
N PRO A 44 38.87 37.96 -10.86
CA PRO A 44 39.52 37.79 -12.16
C PRO A 44 39.18 38.94 -13.11
N ARG A 45 40.13 39.33 -13.98
CA ARG A 45 39.93 40.43 -14.95
C ARG A 45 38.70 40.24 -15.86
N SER A 46 38.32 39.00 -16.17
CA SER A 46 37.14 38.66 -16.97
C SER A 46 35.81 39.05 -16.33
N TRP A 47 35.77 39.24 -15.00
CA TRP A 47 34.59 39.68 -14.26
C TRP A 47 34.14 41.08 -14.68
N TYR A 48 35.09 41.98 -14.94
CA TYR A 48 34.82 43.37 -15.34
C TYR A 48 34.81 43.55 -16.86
N GLN A 49 35.64 42.79 -17.59
CA GLN A 49 35.75 42.92 -19.04
C GLN A 49 34.54 42.33 -19.78
N SER A 50 33.89 41.33 -19.21
CA SER A 50 32.76 40.62 -19.85
C SER A 50 31.73 40.15 -18.81
N PRO A 51 30.95 41.07 -18.21
CA PRO A 51 29.97 40.74 -17.18
C PRO A 51 28.85 39.80 -17.70
N ALA A 52 28.53 39.89 -18.99
CA ALA A 52 27.51 39.04 -19.63
C ALA A 52 27.85 37.54 -19.58
N ILE A 53 29.14 37.17 -19.65
CA ILE A 53 29.56 35.76 -19.60
C ILE A 53 29.24 35.16 -18.22
N TRP A 54 29.51 35.93 -17.15
CA TRP A 54 29.24 35.49 -15.77
C TRP A 54 27.74 35.45 -15.46
N GLN A 55 26.95 36.38 -16.02
CA GLN A 55 25.50 36.37 -15.88
C GLN A 55 24.85 35.17 -16.59
N LEU A 56 25.29 34.84 -17.80
CA LEU A 56 24.82 33.65 -18.52
C LEU A 56 25.19 32.37 -17.77
N LEU A 57 26.42 32.27 -17.26
CA LEU A 57 26.85 31.13 -16.45
C LEU A 57 26.02 30.98 -15.17
N ALA A 58 25.75 32.08 -14.46
CA ALA A 58 24.90 32.07 -13.28
C ALA A 58 23.46 31.62 -13.58
N LEU A 59 22.89 32.08 -14.69
CA LEU A 59 21.55 31.70 -15.13
C LEU A 59 21.50 30.21 -15.52
N CYS A 60 22.49 29.72 -16.29
CA CYS A 60 22.59 28.31 -16.64
C CYS A 60 22.73 27.40 -15.42
N LEU A 61 23.58 27.75 -14.44
CA LEU A 61 23.71 26.97 -13.19
C LEU A 61 22.42 26.97 -12.38
N SER A 62 21.76 28.13 -12.26
CA SER A 62 20.53 28.27 -11.50
C SER A 62 19.38 27.49 -12.14
N CYS A 63 19.20 27.62 -13.46
CA CYS A 63 18.20 26.87 -14.21
C CYS A 63 18.47 25.36 -14.17
N GLY A 64 19.74 24.95 -14.31
CA GLY A 64 20.15 23.56 -14.17
C GLY A 64 19.86 23.00 -12.78
N GLY A 65 20.23 23.74 -11.72
CA GLY A 65 19.95 23.36 -10.33
C GLY A 65 18.44 23.22 -10.04
N VAL A 66 17.62 24.16 -10.52
CA VAL A 66 16.16 24.10 -10.39
C VAL A 66 15.56 22.91 -11.15
N ALA A 67 16.05 22.62 -12.36
CA ALA A 67 15.59 21.46 -13.13
C ALA A 67 15.91 20.13 -12.43
N VAL A 68 17.13 19.98 -11.90
CA VAL A 68 17.55 18.80 -11.13
C VAL A 68 16.72 18.66 -9.85
N LEU A 69 16.52 19.73 -9.08
CA LEU A 69 15.72 19.68 -7.86
C LEU A 69 14.23 19.40 -8.12
N LYS A 70 13.67 19.92 -9.22
CA LYS A 70 12.30 19.58 -9.65
C LYS A 70 12.15 18.10 -10.04
N GLN A 71 13.17 17.52 -10.65
CA GLN A 71 13.19 16.11 -11.00
C GLN A 71 13.28 15.25 -9.72
N VAL A 72 14.17 15.60 -8.80
CA VAL A 72 14.32 14.92 -7.50
C VAL A 72 13.03 15.00 -6.67
N SER A 73 12.40 16.18 -6.56
CA SER A 73 11.17 16.31 -5.77
C SER A 73 10.02 15.49 -6.35
N SER A 74 9.90 15.44 -7.68
CA SER A 74 8.88 14.63 -8.36
C SER A 74 9.11 13.13 -8.15
N THR A 75 10.37 12.68 -8.05
CA THR A 75 10.70 11.28 -7.77
C THR A 75 10.46 10.93 -6.31
N GLU A 76 10.90 11.78 -5.37
CA GLU A 76 10.71 11.58 -3.93
C GLU A 76 9.22 11.44 -3.58
N MET A 77 8.35 12.29 -4.16
CA MET A 77 6.90 12.23 -3.95
C MET A 77 6.30 10.89 -4.40
N LYS A 78 6.69 10.40 -5.59
CA LYS A 78 6.21 9.10 -6.10
C LYS A 78 6.71 7.92 -5.24
N HIS A 79 7.90 8.01 -4.67
CA HIS A 79 8.41 7.00 -3.76
C HIS A 79 7.71 7.03 -2.40
N ALA A 80 7.49 8.22 -1.84
CA ALA A 80 6.73 8.39 -0.60
C ALA A 80 5.30 7.85 -0.73
N GLU A 81 4.63 8.14 -1.85
CA GLU A 81 3.27 7.65 -2.11
C GLU A 81 3.23 6.12 -2.25
N ARG A 82 4.14 5.52 -3.04
CA ARG A 82 4.25 4.05 -3.16
C ARG A 82 4.56 3.37 -1.83
N ASN A 83 5.52 3.90 -1.07
CA ASN A 83 5.90 3.34 0.22
C ASN A 83 4.76 3.44 1.24
N HIS A 84 4.04 4.57 1.28
CA HIS A 84 2.88 4.75 2.15
C HIS A 84 1.74 3.78 1.80
N VAL A 85 1.46 3.54 0.52
CA VAL A 85 0.45 2.54 0.09
C VAL A 85 0.87 1.13 0.50
N SER A 86 2.16 0.77 0.31
CA SER A 86 2.71 -0.53 0.70
C SER A 86 2.63 -0.76 2.22
N GLN A 87 3.11 0.20 3.03
CA GLN A 87 3.04 0.12 4.49
C GLN A 87 1.59 0.02 4.98
N LYS A 88 0.68 0.81 4.41
CA LYS A 88 -0.74 0.75 4.77
C LYS A 88 -1.36 -0.62 4.49
N LYS A 89 -0.92 -1.38 3.48
CA LYS A 89 -1.39 -2.74 3.19
C LYS A 89 -0.90 -3.75 4.23
N GLU A 90 0.37 -3.64 4.66
CA GLU A 90 0.97 -4.52 5.66
C GLU A 90 0.42 -4.31 7.08
N ASP A 91 0.06 -3.08 7.44
CA ASP A 91 -0.39 -2.73 8.79
C ASP A 91 -1.85 -3.11 9.11
N TRP A 92 -2.62 -3.60 8.13
CA TRP A 92 -4.05 -3.87 8.35
C TRP A 92 -4.32 -5.32 8.77
N MET A 93 -4.74 -5.51 10.01
CA MET A 93 -5.19 -6.80 10.55
C MET A 93 -6.44 -6.58 11.45
N PRO A 94 -7.55 -7.31 11.24
CA PRO A 94 -8.71 -7.23 12.13
C PRO A 94 -8.44 -7.90 13.48
N GLU A 95 -9.12 -7.43 14.53
CA GLU A 95 -8.93 -7.89 15.92
C GLU A 95 -9.32 -9.36 16.14
N GLU A 96 -10.28 -9.86 15.36
CA GLU A 96 -10.66 -11.27 15.35
C GLU A 96 -10.29 -11.93 14.01
N GLN A 97 -9.64 -13.09 14.05
CA GLN A 97 -9.30 -13.86 12.85
C GLN A 97 -10.45 -14.79 12.45
N GLY A 98 -10.69 -14.96 11.15
CA GLY A 98 -11.68 -15.91 10.63
C GLY A 98 -12.50 -15.38 9.45
N GLN A 99 -13.13 -16.32 8.75
CA GLN A 99 -13.99 -16.05 7.59
C GLN A 99 -15.23 -15.26 8.00
N ARG A 100 -15.49 -14.14 7.29
CA ARG A 100 -16.58 -13.21 7.63
C ARG A 100 -17.85 -13.42 6.82
N PHE A 101 -17.75 -13.98 5.63
CA PHE A 101 -18.86 -14.16 4.69
C PHE A 101 -19.01 -15.63 4.30
N GLN A 102 -20.23 -16.03 3.92
CA GLN A 102 -20.50 -17.39 3.45
C GLN A 102 -20.22 -17.52 1.95
N THR A 103 -20.63 -16.53 1.16
CA THR A 103 -20.46 -16.57 -0.31
C THR A 103 -19.87 -15.27 -0.86
N LEU A 104 -19.05 -15.41 -1.90
CA LEU A 104 -18.45 -14.30 -2.65
C LEU A 104 -18.61 -14.57 -4.15
N PHE A 105 -19.44 -13.76 -4.80
CA PHE A 105 -19.61 -13.79 -6.25
C PHE A 105 -18.96 -12.58 -6.89
N VAL A 106 -18.23 -12.81 -7.97
CA VAL A 106 -17.60 -11.76 -8.78
C VAL A 106 -18.12 -11.88 -10.21
N TYR A 107 -19.02 -10.98 -10.60
CA TYR A 107 -19.50 -10.90 -11.96
C TYR A 107 -18.45 -10.23 -12.83
N THR A 108 -17.95 -10.95 -13.82
CA THR A 108 -16.84 -10.56 -14.69
C THR A 108 -17.25 -10.65 -16.16
N LYS A 109 -16.34 -10.26 -17.04
CA LYS A 109 -16.42 -10.51 -18.48
C LYS A 109 -15.02 -10.81 -19.03
N GLU A 110 -14.98 -11.45 -20.19
CA GLU A 110 -13.74 -11.67 -20.94
C GLU A 110 -12.99 -10.36 -21.25
N ASN A 111 -11.65 -10.42 -21.21
CA ASN A 111 -10.74 -9.31 -21.51
C ASN A 111 -11.05 -8.01 -20.72
N CYS A 112 -11.14 -8.13 -19.40
CA CYS A 112 -11.48 -7.03 -18.50
C CYS A 112 -10.34 -6.74 -17.50
N PRO A 113 -9.49 -5.72 -17.76
CA PRO A 113 -8.39 -5.37 -16.86
C PRO A 113 -8.85 -4.98 -15.43
N LEU A 114 -10.04 -4.37 -15.32
CA LEU A 114 -10.62 -4.04 -14.01
C LEU A 114 -11.06 -5.30 -13.23
N CYS A 115 -11.42 -6.36 -13.94
CA CYS A 115 -11.83 -7.62 -13.34
C CYS A 115 -10.61 -8.41 -12.84
N GLU A 116 -9.49 -8.34 -13.56
CA GLU A 116 -8.19 -8.84 -13.11
C GLU A 116 -7.72 -8.09 -11.84
N GLU A 117 -7.76 -6.75 -11.86
CA GLU A 117 -7.45 -5.91 -10.68
C GLU A 117 -8.32 -6.28 -9.47
N ALA A 118 -9.62 -6.54 -9.70
CA ALA A 118 -10.52 -6.98 -8.64
C ALA A 118 -10.15 -8.37 -8.09
N ALA A 119 -9.73 -9.31 -8.95
CA ALA A 119 -9.31 -10.64 -8.53
C ALA A 119 -8.06 -10.58 -7.65
N GLU A 120 -7.05 -9.80 -8.07
CA GLU A 120 -5.81 -9.60 -7.30
C GLU A 120 -6.10 -9.02 -5.90
N ILE A 121 -6.95 -7.99 -5.83
CA ILE A 121 -7.35 -7.39 -4.56
C ILE A 121 -8.06 -8.43 -3.69
N LEU A 122 -9.00 -9.21 -4.21
CA LEU A 122 -9.73 -10.20 -3.41
C LEU A 122 -8.81 -11.33 -2.92
N GLU A 123 -7.84 -11.74 -3.73
CA GLU A 123 -6.83 -12.74 -3.37
C GLU A 123 -5.93 -12.26 -2.22
N ASP A 124 -5.54 -10.98 -2.20
CA ASP A 124 -4.80 -10.38 -1.09
C ASP A 124 -5.53 -10.49 0.26
N TYR A 125 -6.87 -10.58 0.25
CA TYR A 125 -7.71 -10.72 1.44
C TYR A 125 -8.32 -12.12 1.60
N ALA A 126 -7.85 -13.13 0.86
CA ALA A 126 -8.40 -14.49 0.88
C ALA A 126 -8.41 -15.13 2.29
N ALA A 127 -7.54 -14.69 3.20
CA ALA A 127 -7.54 -15.14 4.59
C ALA A 127 -8.83 -14.79 5.38
N TYR A 128 -9.58 -13.77 4.93
CA TYR A 128 -10.78 -13.27 5.61
C TYR A 128 -12.07 -13.49 4.80
N LEU A 129 -11.94 -13.85 3.53
CA LEU A 129 -13.02 -13.99 2.57
C LEU A 129 -13.22 -15.47 2.18
N PRO A 130 -14.45 -15.89 1.84
CA PRO A 130 -14.65 -17.17 1.18
C PRO A 130 -13.97 -17.19 -0.21
N PRO A 131 -13.78 -18.38 -0.80
CA PRO A 131 -13.39 -18.51 -2.21
C PRO A 131 -14.29 -17.68 -3.12
N ALA A 132 -13.69 -16.98 -4.09
CA ALA A 132 -14.43 -16.15 -5.03
C ALA A 132 -14.96 -16.99 -6.20
N ASP A 133 -16.27 -16.96 -6.41
CA ASP A 133 -16.93 -17.55 -7.57
C ASP A 133 -17.05 -16.50 -8.68
N PHE A 134 -16.23 -16.67 -9.73
CA PHE A 134 -16.25 -15.79 -10.90
C PHE A 134 -17.34 -16.24 -11.88
N VAL A 135 -18.27 -15.33 -12.18
CA VAL A 135 -19.41 -15.59 -13.07
C VAL A 135 -19.31 -14.65 -14.27
N ASP A 136 -19.23 -15.21 -15.47
CA ASP A 136 -19.30 -14.42 -16.70
C ASP A 136 -20.72 -13.88 -16.90
N ILE A 137 -20.87 -12.57 -17.01
CA ILE A 137 -22.19 -11.95 -17.22
C ILE A 137 -22.84 -12.38 -18.55
N TYR A 138 -22.05 -12.82 -19.54
CA TYR A 138 -22.59 -13.27 -20.82
C TYR A 138 -23.22 -14.67 -20.76
N SER A 139 -23.12 -15.39 -19.64
CA SER A 139 -23.76 -16.70 -19.47
C SER A 139 -25.29 -16.61 -19.34
N ASP A 140 -25.82 -15.47 -18.91
CA ASP A 140 -27.26 -15.24 -18.71
C ASP A 140 -27.68 -13.84 -19.20
N PRO A 141 -28.63 -13.72 -20.15
CA PRO A 141 -29.13 -12.42 -20.61
C PRO A 141 -29.65 -11.51 -19.49
N ALA A 142 -30.16 -12.06 -18.38
CA ALA A 142 -30.61 -11.26 -17.24
C ALA A 142 -29.43 -10.56 -16.52
N LEU A 143 -28.26 -11.21 -16.46
CA LEU A 143 -27.05 -10.61 -15.88
C LEU A 143 -26.49 -9.52 -16.79
N VAL A 144 -26.57 -9.70 -18.10
CA VAL A 144 -26.19 -8.66 -19.08
C VAL A 144 -27.07 -7.41 -18.92
N GLU A 145 -28.38 -7.58 -18.76
CA GLU A 145 -29.28 -6.44 -18.54
C GLU A 145 -28.96 -5.70 -17.23
N GLN A 146 -28.60 -6.44 -16.18
CA GLN A 146 -28.34 -5.87 -14.85
C GLN A 146 -26.93 -5.26 -14.68
N PHE A 147 -25.91 -5.86 -15.30
CA PHE A 147 -24.50 -5.54 -15.07
C PHE A 147 -23.71 -5.19 -16.34
N GLY A 148 -24.31 -5.24 -17.53
CA GLY A 148 -23.60 -5.02 -18.80
C GLY A 148 -22.91 -3.65 -18.93
N THR A 149 -23.32 -2.66 -18.14
CA THR A 149 -22.71 -1.31 -18.13
C THR A 149 -21.59 -1.16 -17.09
N CYS A 150 -21.50 -2.05 -16.11
CA CYS A 150 -20.57 -1.93 -15.00
C CYS A 150 -20.13 -3.31 -14.50
N VAL A 151 -18.92 -3.72 -14.91
CA VAL A 151 -18.19 -4.90 -14.40
C VAL A 151 -16.77 -4.47 -14.01
N PRO A 152 -16.15 -5.07 -13.00
CA PRO A 152 -16.64 -6.19 -12.19
C PRO A 152 -17.70 -5.77 -11.15
N VAL A 153 -18.58 -6.70 -10.75
CA VAL A 153 -19.51 -6.52 -9.64
C VAL A 153 -19.24 -7.57 -8.58
N VAL A 154 -19.02 -7.14 -7.34
CA VAL A 154 -18.71 -8.03 -6.22
C VAL A 154 -19.89 -8.09 -5.26
N ALA A 155 -20.39 -9.30 -5.02
CA ALA A 155 -21.48 -9.57 -4.09
C ALA A 155 -21.01 -10.50 -2.96
N PHE A 156 -21.31 -10.10 -1.72
CA PHE A 156 -21.08 -10.89 -0.51
C PHE A 156 -22.43 -11.30 0.08
N ASP A 157 -22.62 -12.60 0.34
CA ASP A 157 -23.88 -13.16 0.86
C ASP A 157 -25.12 -12.68 0.06
N GLY A 158 -24.99 -12.65 -1.27
CA GLY A 158 -26.03 -12.19 -2.20
C GLY A 158 -26.28 -10.67 -2.24
N LYS A 159 -25.51 -9.87 -1.48
CA LYS A 159 -25.61 -8.40 -1.49
C LYS A 159 -24.45 -7.79 -2.26
N ILE A 160 -24.75 -6.97 -3.26
CA ILE A 160 -23.75 -6.23 -4.03
C ILE A 160 -23.09 -5.18 -3.13
N ARG A 161 -21.76 -5.23 -3.01
CA ARG A 161 -20.97 -4.28 -2.20
C ARG A 161 -20.08 -3.38 -3.04
N PHE A 162 -19.61 -3.88 -4.19
CA PHE A 162 -18.75 -3.13 -5.09
C PHE A 162 -19.24 -3.24 -6.53
N ARG A 163 -19.13 -2.15 -7.27
CA ARG A 163 -19.34 -2.06 -8.73
C ARG A 163 -18.15 -1.32 -9.32
N GLY A 164 -17.53 -1.87 -10.36
CA GLY A 164 -16.29 -1.35 -10.92
C GLY A 164 -15.09 -1.60 -10.00
N ARG A 165 -14.27 -0.57 -9.77
CA ARG A 165 -13.04 -0.70 -8.98
C ARG A 165 -13.34 -0.92 -7.48
N ILE A 166 -12.69 -1.91 -6.89
CA ILE A 166 -12.78 -2.18 -5.45
C ILE A 166 -11.95 -1.14 -4.69
N ASN A 167 -12.58 -0.44 -3.76
CA ASN A 167 -11.87 0.41 -2.82
C ASN A 167 -11.42 -0.43 -1.61
N GLU A 168 -10.12 -0.73 -1.52
CA GLU A 168 -9.55 -1.52 -0.42
C GLU A 168 -9.90 -0.98 0.97
N VAL A 169 -9.97 0.34 1.16
CA VAL A 169 -10.31 0.93 2.47
C VAL A 169 -11.74 0.55 2.87
N LEU A 170 -12.66 0.53 1.91
CA LEU A 170 -14.04 0.10 2.15
C LEU A 170 -14.12 -1.42 2.35
N LEU A 171 -13.35 -2.20 1.60
CA LEU A 171 -13.27 -3.66 1.77
C LEU A 171 -12.79 -4.02 3.19
N ARG A 172 -11.71 -3.39 3.64
CA ARG A 172 -11.17 -3.55 4.99
C ARG A 172 -12.19 -3.20 6.07
N ARG A 173 -12.87 -2.06 5.94
CA ARG A 173 -13.95 -1.67 6.87
C ARG A 173 -15.10 -2.67 6.87
N LEU A 174 -15.45 -3.20 5.70
CA LEU A 174 -16.50 -4.18 5.52
C LEU A 174 -16.14 -5.51 6.19
N ILE A 175 -14.89 -5.97 6.07
CA ILE A 175 -14.40 -7.16 6.76
C ILE A 175 -14.40 -6.92 8.28
N ALA A 176 -13.87 -5.79 8.74
CA ALA A 176 -13.77 -5.46 10.16
C ALA A 176 -15.14 -5.29 10.85
N ALA A 177 -16.14 -4.76 10.13
CA ALA A 177 -17.49 -4.57 10.66
C ALA A 177 -18.36 -5.84 10.61
N SER A 178 -17.95 -6.88 9.89
CA SER A 178 -18.74 -8.11 9.75
C SER A 178 -18.39 -9.09 10.86
N PRO A 179 -19.38 -9.68 11.55
CA PRO A 179 -19.11 -10.66 12.60
C PRO A 179 -18.40 -11.90 12.03
N VAL A 180 -17.55 -12.56 12.82
CA VAL A 180 -16.96 -13.84 12.39
C VAL A 180 -18.10 -14.82 12.16
N THR A 181 -18.15 -15.40 10.96
CA THR A 181 -19.11 -16.47 10.68
C THR A 181 -18.72 -17.65 11.56
N LYS A 182 -19.48 -17.88 12.64
CA LYS A 182 -19.40 -19.16 13.35
C LYS A 182 -19.85 -20.22 12.37
N ALA A 183 -18.95 -21.10 11.97
CA ALA A 183 -19.23 -22.20 11.05
C ALA A 183 -20.54 -22.88 11.44
N VAL A 184 -21.53 -22.78 10.55
CA VAL A 184 -22.78 -23.55 10.63
C VAL A 184 -22.37 -24.99 10.35
N GLY A 185 -21.98 -25.71 11.41
CA GLY A 185 -21.38 -27.04 11.33
C GLY A 185 -20.74 -27.54 12.63
N ALA A 186 -20.52 -26.68 13.63
CA ALA A 186 -20.19 -27.14 14.97
C ALA A 186 -21.47 -27.31 15.79
N THR A 187 -21.90 -28.56 15.97
CA THR A 187 -22.88 -28.95 16.99
C THR A 187 -22.50 -28.28 18.31
N GLN A 188 -23.39 -27.43 18.83
CA GLN A 188 -23.25 -26.87 20.16
C GLN A 188 -23.34 -28.02 21.18
N SER A 189 -22.21 -28.63 21.54
CA SER A 189 -22.10 -29.27 22.84
C SER A 189 -21.91 -28.14 23.84
N GLY A 190 -23.03 -27.68 24.39
CA GLY A 190 -23.01 -26.73 25.49
C GLY A 190 -22.24 -27.33 26.67
N CYS A 191 -21.23 -26.63 27.15
CA CYS A 191 -20.71 -26.86 28.49
C CYS A 191 -20.78 -25.53 29.24
N GLY A 192 -21.92 -25.29 29.89
CA GLY A 192 -22.05 -24.22 30.87
C GLY A 192 -21.23 -24.57 32.10
N CYS A 193 -20.35 -23.66 32.53
CA CYS A 193 -19.69 -23.76 33.83
C CYS A 193 -20.62 -23.20 34.91
N ASN A 194 -21.20 -24.08 35.74
CA ASN A 194 -21.80 -23.68 37.00
C ASN A 194 -20.68 -23.26 37.96
N LYS A 195 -20.66 -21.98 38.36
CA LYS A 195 -19.79 -21.46 39.42
C LYS A 195 -20.23 -22.03 40.77
N GLN A 196 -19.75 -23.21 41.13
CA GLN A 196 -19.73 -23.66 42.51
C GLN A 196 -18.61 -24.69 42.71
N SER A 197 -17.53 -24.23 43.37
CA SER A 197 -16.50 -25.03 44.02
C SER A 197 -15.50 -25.79 43.10
N CYS A 198 -14.36 -25.15 42.83
CA CYS A 198 -13.11 -25.86 42.49
C CYS A 198 -12.22 -25.92 43.74
N GLY A 199 -12.15 -27.09 44.38
CA GLY A 199 -11.13 -27.43 45.38
C GLY A 199 -10.15 -28.44 44.80
N CYS A 200 -8.86 -28.11 44.77
CA CYS A 200 -7.81 -28.99 44.26
C CYS A 200 -7.35 -29.98 45.35
N LYS A 201 -7.64 -31.27 45.18
CA LYS A 201 -6.82 -32.33 45.79
C LYS A 201 -6.06 -33.07 44.69
N ARG A 202 -4.73 -33.09 44.83
CA ARG A 202 -3.78 -33.78 43.96
C ARG A 202 -3.67 -35.23 44.45
N PRO A 203 -3.88 -36.28 43.63
CA PRO A 203 -3.50 -37.63 44.01
C PRO A 203 -2.10 -37.97 43.50
N THR A 204 -1.39 -38.69 44.35
CA THR A 204 -0.10 -39.35 44.15
C THR A 204 -0.28 -40.69 43.42
N SER A 205 0.82 -41.14 42.80
CA SER A 205 1.16 -42.50 42.33
C SER A 205 0.46 -43.13 41.10
N GLN A 206 1.26 -43.24 40.02
CA GLN A 206 1.60 -44.45 39.24
C GLN A 206 0.45 -45.40 38.80
N LEU A 207 0.06 -45.37 37.51
CA LEU A 207 0.07 -46.52 36.58
C LEU A 207 -0.42 -46.12 35.15
N GLU A 208 0.35 -46.57 34.15
CA GLU A 208 0.08 -46.88 32.73
C GLU A 208 -1.10 -46.28 31.91
N SER A 209 -0.67 -45.70 30.77
CA SER A 209 -1.20 -45.87 29.39
C SER A 209 -2.49 -45.19 28.92
N ASN A 210 -2.36 -44.62 27.71
CA ASN A 210 -3.34 -44.24 26.70
C ASN A 210 -4.39 -43.16 27.02
N GLY A 211 -4.30 -42.04 26.29
CA GLY A 211 -5.47 -41.25 25.90
C GLY A 211 -5.36 -39.75 26.12
N CYS A 212 -5.48 -39.01 25.01
CA CYS A 212 -5.74 -37.57 24.88
C CYS A 212 -4.83 -36.60 25.64
N GLY A 213 -3.98 -35.90 24.88
CA GLY A 213 -3.20 -34.77 25.34
C GLY A 213 -4.10 -33.61 25.80
N ASN A 214 -4.23 -33.50 27.12
CA ASN A 214 -4.77 -32.32 27.79
C ASN A 214 -3.69 -31.23 27.86
N ASN A 215 -3.98 -30.04 27.34
CA ASN A 215 -3.52 -28.82 28.01
C ASN A 215 -4.42 -27.62 27.71
N CYS A 216 -5.47 -27.47 28.50
CA CYS A 216 -6.21 -26.23 28.68
C CYS A 216 -5.39 -25.30 29.59
N ARG A 217 -5.15 -24.04 29.19
CA ARG A 217 -4.68 -22.95 30.08
C ARG A 217 -5.80 -21.93 30.25
N CYS A 218 -6.13 -21.59 31.49
CA CYS A 218 -6.94 -20.42 31.85
C CYS A 218 -6.07 -19.48 32.70
N ALA A 219 -6.14 -18.18 32.40
CA ALA A 219 -5.58 -17.10 33.20
C ALA A 219 -6.55 -16.70 34.32
#